data_AF-A0AAD0XG10-F1
#
_entry.id   AF-A0AAD0XG10-F1
#
_cell.length_a   1.000
_cell.length_b   1.000
_cell.length_c   1.000
_cell.angle_alpha   90.00
_cell.angle_beta   90.00
_cell.angle_gamma   90.00
#
_symmetry.space_group_name_H-M   'P 1'
#
loop_
_entity.id
_entity.type
_entity.pdbx_description
1 polymer ?
#
loop_
_entity_poly.entity_id
_entity_poly.type
_entity_poly.pdbx_seq_one_letter_code
_entity_poly.pdbx_strand_id
1 'polypeptide(L)'
;MSQPQALTEQDIADYATKIRKGNTNEEKMSAVIDVYQQLYDKGYSYAGWALGVAKANTVTGTAALDYLTGTALMGIGNEPMCRNLTPTQIDKIRVDMALETLAQFSTLARVSGGVLMSSTSTIGTGLTGIA
;
A
#
# COMPACT_ATOMS: atom_id res chain seq x y z
N MET A 1 14.10 10.89 12.34
CA MET A 1 13.85 10.31 11.00
C MET A 1 13.79 11.46 10.02
N SER A 2 14.47 11.35 8.87
CA SER A 2 14.48 12.39 7.83
C SER A 2 13.10 12.50 7.16
N GLN A 3 12.76 13.70 6.67
CA GLN A 3 11.49 13.90 5.97
C GLN A 3 11.38 12.98 4.74
N PRO A 4 10.20 12.40 4.48
CA PRO A 4 10.01 11.55 3.32
C PRO A 4 10.23 12.28 2.00
N GLN A 5 10.87 11.58 1.07
CA GLN A 5 11.13 12.09 -0.26
C GLN A 5 9.80 12.27 -1.01
N ALA A 6 9.71 13.38 -1.74
CA ALA A 6 8.59 13.65 -2.63
C ALA A 6 8.43 12.50 -3.65
N LEU A 7 7.18 12.05 -3.84
CA LEU A 7 6.82 11.11 -4.90
C LEU A 7 5.94 11.83 -5.92
N THR A 8 6.32 11.76 -7.20
CA THR A 8 5.50 12.28 -8.27
C THR A 8 4.39 11.30 -8.66
N GLU A 9 3.35 11.79 -9.32
CA GLU A 9 2.33 10.91 -9.91
C GLU A 9 2.96 9.88 -10.88
N GLN A 10 4.00 10.26 -11.61
CA GLN A 10 4.72 9.36 -12.52
C GLN A 10 5.42 8.23 -11.76
N ASP A 11 6.12 8.53 -10.66
CA ASP A 11 6.77 7.50 -9.84
C ASP A 11 5.75 6.45 -9.34
N ILE A 12 4.58 6.94 -8.91
CA ILE A 12 3.49 6.08 -8.42
C ILE A 12 2.92 5.22 -9.56
N ALA A 13 2.75 5.79 -10.75
CA ALA A 13 2.30 5.06 -11.93
C ALA A 13 3.32 3.99 -12.37
N ASP A 14 4.61 4.29 -12.27
CA ASP A 14 5.69 3.35 -12.59
C ASP A 14 5.70 2.17 -11.61
N TYR A 15 5.49 2.41 -10.31
CA TYR A 15 5.33 1.34 -9.32
C TYR A 15 4.13 0.45 -9.62
N ALA A 16 2.97 1.03 -9.95
CA ALA A 16 1.79 0.26 -10.27
C ALA A 16 1.99 -0.56 -11.57
N THR A 17 2.69 0.01 -12.55
CA THR A 17 3.07 -0.69 -13.78
C THR A 17 4.03 -1.83 -13.52
N LYS A 18 5.03 -1.63 -12.64
CA LYS A 18 5.97 -2.67 -12.23
C LYS A 18 5.26 -3.89 -11.64
N ILE A 19 4.29 -3.67 -10.76
CA ILE A 19 3.48 -4.74 -10.19
C ILE A 19 2.64 -5.42 -11.28
N ARG A 20 1.97 -4.66 -12.15
CA ARG A 20 1.09 -5.24 -13.19
C ARG A 20 1.82 -6.01 -14.28
N LYS A 21 3.11 -5.73 -14.52
CA LYS A 21 3.94 -6.43 -15.52
C LYS A 21 4.24 -7.89 -15.17
N GLY A 22 4.10 -8.30 -13.90
CA GLY A 22 4.28 -9.70 -13.52
C GLY A 22 3.20 -10.58 -14.16
N ASN A 23 3.59 -11.71 -14.75
CA ASN A 23 2.69 -12.69 -15.36
C ASN A 23 2.19 -13.71 -14.34
N THR A 24 2.95 -13.98 -13.28
CA THR A 24 2.59 -14.88 -12.18
C THR A 24 2.37 -14.12 -10.87
N ASN A 25 1.65 -14.73 -9.91
CA ASN A 25 1.46 -14.13 -8.59
C ASN A 25 2.79 -13.95 -7.84
N GLU A 26 3.75 -14.84 -8.05
CA GLU A 26 5.08 -14.76 -7.43
C GLU A 26 5.87 -13.55 -7.97
N GLU A 27 5.86 -13.34 -9.29
CA GLU A 27 6.49 -12.17 -9.92
C GLU A 27 5.85 -10.86 -9.44
N LYS A 28 4.52 -10.84 -9.34
CA LYS A 28 3.78 -9.69 -8.79
C LYS A 28 4.13 -9.45 -7.32
N MET A 29 4.24 -10.51 -6.52
CA MET A 29 4.60 -10.40 -5.10
C MET A 29 6.02 -9.87 -4.91
N SER A 30 6.96 -10.35 -5.72
CA SER A 30 8.34 -9.85 -5.75
C SER A 30 8.37 -8.35 -6.07
N ALA A 31 7.58 -7.91 -7.06
CA ALA A 31 7.42 -6.49 -7.39
C ALA A 31 6.78 -5.69 -6.24
N VAL A 32 5.77 -6.22 -5.55
CA VAL A 32 5.13 -5.57 -4.39
C VAL A 32 6.13 -5.36 -3.25
N ILE A 33 6.90 -6.39 -2.92
CA ILE A 33 7.95 -6.35 -1.89
C ILE A 33 8.96 -5.25 -2.22
N ASP A 34 9.41 -5.20 -3.47
CA ASP A 34 10.38 -4.21 -3.92
C ASP A 34 9.81 -2.78 -3.89
N VAL A 35 8.56 -2.58 -4.34
CA VAL A 35 7.89 -1.27 -4.27
C VAL A 35 7.77 -0.79 -2.82
N TYR A 36 7.33 -1.65 -1.89
CA TYR A 36 7.22 -1.25 -0.49
C TYR A 36 8.58 -0.99 0.16
N GLN A 37 9.63 -1.72 -0.22
CA GLN A 37 10.99 -1.42 0.22
C GLN A 37 11.41 -0.03 -0.25
N GLN A 38 11.24 0.29 -1.53
CA GLN A 38 11.58 1.61 -2.07
C GLN A 38 10.79 2.75 -1.41
N LEU A 39 9.49 2.56 -1.16
CA LEU A 39 8.66 3.53 -0.45
C LEU A 39 9.15 3.72 0.99
N TYR A 40 9.51 2.63 1.68
CA TYR A 40 10.04 2.70 3.03
C TYR A 40 11.39 3.44 3.08
N ASP A 41 12.28 3.17 2.13
CA ASP A 41 13.58 3.84 1.99
C ASP A 41 13.40 5.34 1.68
N LYS A 42 12.30 5.70 1.01
CA LYS A 42 11.86 7.09 0.78
C LYS A 42 11.20 7.74 2.00
N GLY A 43 11.10 7.04 3.13
CA GLY A 43 10.57 7.57 4.40
C GLY A 43 9.08 7.32 4.64
N TYR A 44 8.39 6.59 3.77
CA TYR A 44 6.97 6.29 3.95
C TYR A 44 6.79 5.16 4.97
N SER A 45 6.62 5.50 6.24
CA SER A 45 6.60 4.52 7.34
C SER A 45 5.51 3.44 7.20
N TYR A 46 4.36 3.77 6.61
CA TYR A 46 3.31 2.78 6.31
C TYR A 46 3.83 1.64 5.41
N ALA A 47 4.72 1.96 4.46
CA ALA A 47 5.31 0.98 3.58
C ALA A 47 6.19 -0.03 4.35
N GLY A 48 6.78 0.35 5.48
CA GLY A 48 7.52 -0.58 6.34
C GLY A 48 6.63 -1.64 6.98
N TRP A 49 5.44 -1.24 7.44
CA TRP A 49 4.41 -2.18 7.91
C TRP A 49 3.94 -3.09 6.77
N ALA A 50 3.58 -2.50 5.63
CA ALA A 50 3.05 -3.22 4.47
C ALA A 50 4.09 -4.18 3.86
N LEU A 51 5.37 -3.83 3.88
CA LEU A 51 6.48 -4.69 3.52
C LEU A 51 6.54 -5.96 4.38
N GLY A 52 6.31 -5.83 5.69
CA GLY A 52 6.26 -6.97 6.60
C GLY A 52 5.09 -7.91 6.30
N VAL A 53 3.93 -7.35 5.92
CA VAL A 53 2.76 -8.12 5.46
C VAL A 53 3.05 -8.80 4.13
N ALA A 54 3.66 -8.11 3.17
CA ALA A 54 4.00 -8.65 1.86
C ALA A 54 4.99 -9.83 1.97
N LYS A 55 6.03 -9.70 2.80
CA LYS A 55 7.02 -10.75 3.07
C LYS A 55 6.49 -11.89 3.96
N ALA A 56 5.34 -11.71 4.62
CA ALA A 56 4.77 -12.65 5.59
C ALA A 56 5.72 -13.06 6.74
N ASN A 57 6.78 -12.27 7.00
CA ASN A 57 7.89 -12.68 7.87
C ASN A 57 8.02 -11.82 9.13
N THR A 58 7.11 -10.88 9.36
CA THR A 58 7.01 -10.12 10.61
C THR A 58 5.82 -10.62 11.42
N VAL A 59 5.87 -10.50 12.75
CA VAL A 59 4.74 -10.87 13.64
C VAL A 59 3.44 -10.21 13.19
N THR A 60 3.51 -8.94 12.80
CA THR A 60 2.35 -8.20 12.27
C THR A 60 1.91 -8.70 10.90
N GLY A 61 2.86 -9.10 10.04
CA GLY A 61 2.58 -9.74 8.76
C GLY A 61 1.85 -11.06 8.93
N THR A 62 2.38 -11.96 9.76
CA THR A 62 1.74 -13.24 10.08
C THR A 62 0.36 -13.04 10.69
N ALA A 63 0.20 -12.13 11.66
CA ALA A 63 -1.09 -11.83 12.28
C ALA A 63 -2.13 -11.25 11.29
N ALA A 64 -1.70 -10.41 10.34
CA ALA A 64 -2.59 -9.90 9.30
C ALA A 64 -3.08 -11.01 8.37
N LEU A 65 -2.23 -12.00 8.07
CA LEU A 65 -2.58 -13.16 7.24
C LEU A 65 -3.47 -14.14 7.98
N ASP A 66 -3.19 -14.36 9.27
CA ASP A 66 -4.03 -15.16 10.15
C ASP A 66 -5.41 -14.52 10.31
N TYR A 67 -5.50 -13.19 10.41
CA TYR A 67 -6.76 -12.45 10.43
C TYR A 67 -7.53 -12.57 9.10
N LEU A 68 -6.87 -12.40 7.95
CA LEU A 68 -7.52 -12.56 6.64
C LEU A 68 -8.05 -13.99 6.44
N THR A 69 -7.26 -14.98 6.83
CA THR A 69 -7.67 -16.40 6.80
C THR A 69 -8.82 -16.64 7.77
N GLY A 70 -8.71 -16.14 9.01
CA GLY A 70 -9.71 -16.32 10.06
C GLY A 70 -11.05 -15.63 9.76
N THR A 71 -11.03 -14.42 9.22
CA THR A 71 -12.26 -13.69 8.82
C THR A 71 -12.94 -14.31 7.60
N ALA A 72 -12.17 -14.80 6.63
CA ALA A 72 -12.70 -15.57 5.52
C ALA A 72 -13.32 -16.91 5.97
N LEU A 73 -12.73 -17.55 6.98
CA LEU A 73 -13.29 -18.74 7.63
C LEU A 73 -14.55 -18.42 8.45
N MET A 74 -14.61 -17.25 9.11
CA MET A 74 -15.79 -16.83 9.87
C MET A 74 -16.95 -16.27 9.01
N GLY A 75 -16.75 -16.08 7.70
CA GLY A 75 -17.81 -15.61 6.79
C GLY A 75 -18.29 -14.19 7.08
N ILE A 76 -17.43 -13.32 7.61
CA ILE A 76 -17.81 -11.95 7.97
C ILE A 76 -17.94 -11.11 6.69
N GLY A 77 -19.16 -11.05 6.15
CA GLY A 77 -19.49 -10.26 4.98
C GLY A 77 -20.71 -10.76 4.21
N ASN A 78 -21.86 -10.98 4.87
CA ASN A 78 -23.17 -11.32 4.28
C ASN A 78 -23.23 -12.44 3.20
N GLU A 79 -22.13 -13.12 2.89
CA GLU A 79 -22.07 -14.23 1.95
C GLU A 79 -21.95 -15.57 2.70
N PRO A 80 -22.68 -16.62 2.27
CA PRO A 80 -22.84 -17.86 3.02
C PRO A 80 -21.65 -18.83 2.90
N MET A 81 -20.41 -18.35 2.70
CA MET A 81 -19.28 -19.26 2.51
C MET A 81 -18.11 -18.92 3.43
N CYS A 82 -17.97 -19.70 4.50
CA CYS A 82 -16.69 -19.98 5.16
C CYS A 82 -15.73 -20.51 4.09
N ARG A 83 -14.93 -19.65 3.48
CA ARG A 83 -13.97 -20.04 2.43
C ARG A 83 -12.58 -20.04 3.04
N ASN A 84 -11.98 -21.22 3.09
CA ASN A 84 -10.55 -21.29 3.33
C ASN A 84 -9.83 -20.67 2.12
N LEU A 85 -9.16 -19.54 2.32
CA LEU A 85 -8.41 -18.89 1.26
C LEU A 85 -7.15 -19.72 0.95
N THR A 86 -6.98 -20.08 -0.31
CA THR A 86 -5.73 -20.67 -0.78
C THR A 86 -4.59 -19.66 -0.71
N PRO A 87 -3.32 -20.09 -0.60
CA PRO A 87 -2.17 -19.19 -0.65
C PRO A 87 -2.20 -18.24 -1.86
N THR A 88 -2.59 -18.75 -3.03
CA THR A 88 -2.76 -17.98 -4.26
C THR A 88 -3.80 -16.85 -4.14
N GLN A 89 -4.91 -17.08 -3.42
CA GLN A 89 -5.93 -16.06 -3.18
C GLN A 89 -5.44 -15.01 -2.18
N ILE A 90 -4.70 -15.43 -1.15
CA ILE A 90 -4.07 -14.53 -0.19
C ILE A 90 -3.05 -13.64 -0.88
N ASP A 91 -2.21 -14.20 -1.76
CA ASP A 91 -1.24 -13.44 -2.54
C ASP A 91 -1.92 -12.43 -3.47
N LYS A 92 -3.04 -12.82 -4.10
CA LYS A 92 -3.84 -11.90 -4.90
C LYS A 92 -4.35 -10.73 -4.05
N ILE A 93 -4.89 -10.99 -2.86
CA ILE A 93 -5.36 -9.94 -1.94
C ILE A 93 -4.22 -8.98 -1.60
N ARG A 94 -3.03 -9.49 -1.29
CA ARG A 94 -1.85 -8.64 -1.01
C ARG A 94 -1.44 -7.78 -2.19
N VAL A 95 -1.46 -8.33 -3.41
CA VAL A 95 -1.19 -7.58 -4.64
C VAL A 95 -2.25 -6.49 -4.84
N ASP A 96 -3.53 -6.82 -4.67
CA ASP A 96 -4.63 -5.86 -4.82
C ASP A 96 -4.50 -4.72 -3.79
N MET A 97 -4.21 -5.03 -2.52
CA MET A 97 -3.97 -4.02 -1.49
C MET A 97 -2.81 -3.07 -1.85
N ALA A 98 -1.74 -3.59 -2.44
CA ALA A 98 -0.62 -2.77 -2.88
C ALA A 98 -1.00 -1.83 -4.03
N LEU A 99 -1.76 -2.34 -5.00
CA LEU A 99 -2.26 -1.53 -6.11
C LEU A 99 -3.23 -0.43 -5.62
N GLU A 100 -4.13 -0.75 -4.69
CA GLU A 100 -5.06 0.23 -4.10
C GLU A 100 -4.33 1.31 -3.28
N THR A 101 -3.28 0.92 -2.54
CA THR A 101 -2.42 1.88 -1.81
C THR A 101 -1.80 2.88 -2.80
N LEU A 102 -1.25 2.39 -3.92
CA LEU A 102 -0.67 3.25 -4.95
C LEU A 102 -1.73 4.13 -5.63
N ALA A 103 -2.94 3.61 -5.86
CA ALA A 103 -4.04 4.40 -6.40
C ALA A 103 -4.39 5.58 -5.49
N GLN A 104 -4.46 5.33 -4.17
CA GLN A 104 -4.71 6.38 -3.17
C GLN A 104 -3.57 7.41 -3.13
N PHE A 105 -2.30 6.96 -3.23
CA PHE A 105 -1.16 7.87 -3.32
C PHE A 105 -1.23 8.74 -4.58
N SER A 106 -1.66 8.18 -5.72
CA SER A 106 -1.86 8.95 -6.96
C SER A 106 -2.96 9.99 -6.80
N THR A 107 -4.09 9.64 -6.16
CA THR A 107 -5.15 10.61 -5.83
C THR A 107 -4.63 11.73 -4.95
N LEU A 108 -3.87 11.41 -3.90
CA LEU A 108 -3.28 12.39 -2.99
C LEU A 108 -2.23 13.29 -3.68
N ALA A 109 -1.43 12.74 -4.58
CA ALA A 109 -0.49 13.50 -5.40
C ALA A 109 -1.24 14.50 -6.30
N ARG A 110 -2.31 14.06 -6.98
CA ARG A 110 -3.13 14.92 -7.85
C ARG A 110 -3.74 16.11 -7.11
N VAL A 111 -4.32 15.89 -5.94
CA VAL A 111 -4.90 16.99 -5.13
C VAL A 111 -3.83 17.92 -4.55
N SER A 112 -2.58 17.48 -4.50
CA SER A 112 -1.43 18.24 -3.97
C SER A 112 -0.55 18.85 -5.08
N GLY A 113 -1.06 18.97 -6.31
CA GLY A 113 -0.32 19.58 -7.42
C GLY A 113 0.66 18.62 -8.13
N GLY A 114 0.41 17.32 -8.08
CA GLY A 114 1.16 16.27 -8.78
C GLY A 114 2.28 15.60 -7.94
N VAL A 115 2.40 15.98 -6.66
CA VAL A 115 3.45 15.49 -5.77
C VAL A 115 2.87 15.09 -4.42
N LEU A 116 3.16 13.87 -3.98
CA LEU A 116 2.92 13.42 -2.62
C LEU A 116 4.11 13.83 -1.75
N MET A 117 3.88 14.73 -0.79
CA MET A 117 4.83 15.06 0.28
C MET A 117 4.34 14.48 1.60
N SER A 118 5.24 13.95 2.43
CA SER A 118 4.86 13.62 3.80
C SER A 118 4.83 14.89 4.63
N SER A 119 3.63 15.21 5.10
CA SER A 119 3.35 16.46 5.80
C SER A 119 4.13 16.55 7.11
N THR A 120 5.26 17.24 7.09
CA THR A 120 5.72 18.06 8.22
C THR A 120 6.17 19.42 7.71
N SER A 121 5.27 20.18 7.05
CA SER A 121 5.28 21.65 7.06
C SER A 121 4.09 22.25 6.31
N THR A 122 3.35 23.08 7.06
CA THR A 122 2.73 24.32 6.57
C THR A 122 1.45 24.18 5.73
N ILE A 123 0.34 23.86 6.40
CA ILE A 123 -0.84 24.71 6.20
C ILE A 123 -0.51 26.03 6.89
N GLY A 124 0.22 26.88 6.16
CA GLY A 124 0.44 28.26 6.55
C GLY A 124 -0.91 28.96 6.48
N THR A 125 -1.30 29.55 7.61
CA THR A 125 -1.88 30.91 7.67
C THR A 125 -2.38 31.45 6.33
N GLY A 126 -3.56 31.00 5.92
CA GLY A 126 -4.29 31.47 4.76
C GLY A 126 -5.62 32.13 5.16
N LEU A 127 -5.64 32.90 6.24
CA LEU A 127 -6.73 33.81 6.58
C LEU A 127 -6.16 35.11 7.17
N THR A 128 -5.33 35.80 6.39
CA THR A 128 -5.22 37.25 6.53
C THR A 128 -6.36 37.89 5.74
N GLY A 129 -7.30 38.48 6.48
CA GLY A 129 -8.07 39.66 6.06
C GLY A 129 -9.06 39.47 4.92
N ILE A 130 -10.34 39.30 5.27
CA ILE A 130 -11.42 40.02 4.61
C ILE A 130 -12.31 40.63 5.71
N ALA A 131 -12.34 41.96 5.67
CA ALA A 131 -13.26 42.95 6.25
C ALA A 131 -14.14 42.58 7.46
#